data_AF-A0AAD9D4M2-F1
#
_entry.id   AF-A0AAD9D4M2-F1
#
_cell.length_a   1.000
_cell.length_b   1.000
_cell.length_c   1.000
_cell.angle_alpha   90.00
_cell.angle_beta   90.00
_cell.angle_gamma   90.00
#
_symmetry.space_group_name_H-M   'P 1'
#
loop_
_entity.id
_entity.type
_entity.pdbx_description
1 polymer ?
#
loop_
_entity_poly.entity_id
_entity_poly.type
_entity_poly.pdbx_seq_one_letter_code
_entity_poly.pdbx_strand_id
1 'polypeptide(L)'
;MPGVKVVEYEAFINCYSLTDVECGKLEIIQDRAFSGCKSLRSINLPSAKIVENGVFEGCEALTDVKFGSKLDRIERVAFANCYALERITIPLKDGMISRDTIFSACANLKHVDLVEGELHETVAALQLQEWRNDIMNVEINSINQILPTVDAGSGWDGDAGEFDEGGKAQ
;
A
#
# COMPACT_ATOMS: atom_id res chain seq x y z
N MET A 1 -11.12 -13.77 7.35
CA MET A 1 -10.76 -14.84 6.39
C MET A 1 -9.53 -15.64 6.88
N PRO A 2 -9.67 -16.47 7.93
CA PRO A 2 -8.51 -17.05 8.62
C PRO A 2 -7.77 -18.16 7.83
N GLY A 3 -8.37 -18.68 6.74
CA GLY A 3 -7.78 -19.73 5.90
C GLY A 3 -7.38 -19.31 4.48
N VAL A 4 -7.69 -18.07 4.10
CA VAL A 4 -7.45 -17.58 2.73
C VAL A 4 -5.99 -17.11 2.62
N LYS A 5 -5.29 -17.62 1.60
CA LYS A 5 -3.89 -17.26 1.30
C LYS A 5 -3.76 -16.23 0.19
N VAL A 6 -4.72 -16.20 -0.73
CA VAL A 6 -4.72 -15.31 -1.88
C VAL A 6 -6.09 -14.65 -1.95
N VAL A 7 -6.11 -13.33 -2.03
CA VAL A 7 -7.29 -12.60 -2.49
C VAL A 7 -7.08 -12.31 -3.97
N GLU A 8 -8.01 -12.79 -4.78
CA GLU A 8 -7.91 -12.71 -6.24
C GLU A 8 -8.18 -11.30 -6.77
N TYR A 9 -7.84 -11.09 -8.05
CA TYR A 9 -8.08 -9.86 -8.80
C TYR A 9 -9.47 -9.28 -8.53
N GLU A 10 -9.53 -8.02 -8.09
CA GLU A 10 -10.79 -7.28 -7.85
C GLU A 10 -11.83 -7.95 -6.92
N ALA A 11 -11.43 -8.95 -6.12
CA ALA A 11 -12.38 -9.76 -5.34
C ALA A 11 -13.32 -8.96 -4.42
N PHE A 12 -12.87 -7.80 -3.92
CA PHE A 12 -13.64 -6.87 -3.10
C PHE A 12 -13.67 -5.46 -3.68
N ILE A 13 -13.53 -5.30 -5.00
CA ILE A 13 -13.61 -3.98 -5.63
C ILE A 13 -14.95 -3.30 -5.29
N ASN A 14 -14.91 -2.00 -4.97
CA ASN A 14 -16.06 -1.17 -4.65
C ASN A 14 -16.97 -1.71 -3.54
N CYS A 15 -16.42 -2.50 -2.61
CA CYS A 15 -17.16 -2.96 -1.44
C CYS A 15 -17.37 -1.83 -0.43
N TYR A 16 -18.33 -0.94 -0.70
CA TYR A 16 -18.57 0.27 0.08
C TYR A 16 -19.04 0.03 1.52
N SER A 17 -19.52 -1.16 1.85
CA SER A 17 -19.94 -1.52 3.21
C SER A 17 -18.85 -2.26 4.01
N LEU A 18 -17.71 -2.58 3.38
CA LEU A 18 -16.63 -3.32 4.04
C LEU A 18 -15.88 -2.38 4.97
N THR A 19 -16.00 -2.58 6.28
CA THR A 19 -15.35 -1.72 7.28
C THR A 19 -14.05 -2.30 7.82
N ASP A 20 -13.99 -3.62 7.91
CA ASP A 20 -12.91 -4.36 8.57
C ASP A 20 -12.68 -5.70 7.86
N VAL A 21 -11.41 -6.07 7.69
CA VAL A 21 -11.02 -7.36 7.10
C VAL A 21 -10.00 -8.05 8.01
N GLU A 22 -10.33 -9.24 8.46
CA GLU A 22 -9.42 -10.09 9.23
C GLU A 22 -8.59 -10.98 8.29
N CYS A 23 -7.31 -10.67 8.10
CA CYS A 23 -6.43 -11.34 7.14
C CYS A 23 -5.36 -12.22 7.81
N GLY A 24 -5.78 -13.23 8.58
CA GLY A 24 -4.84 -14.01 9.41
C GLY A 24 -3.70 -14.74 8.65
N LYS A 25 -3.99 -15.31 7.47
CA LYS A 25 -3.02 -16.10 6.67
C LYS A 25 -2.86 -15.59 5.24
N LEU A 26 -3.30 -14.36 4.97
CA LEU A 26 -3.27 -13.79 3.64
C LEU A 26 -1.81 -13.52 3.25
N GLU A 27 -1.34 -14.18 2.18
CA GLU A 27 0.04 -14.09 1.69
C GLU A 27 0.14 -13.18 0.45
N ILE A 28 -0.84 -13.27 -0.46
CA ILE A 28 -0.85 -12.54 -1.73
C ILE A 28 -2.18 -11.79 -1.86
N ILE A 29 -2.10 -10.52 -2.24
CA ILE A 29 -3.27 -9.69 -2.50
C ILE A 29 -3.12 -9.16 -3.93
N GLN A 30 -3.97 -9.67 -4.81
CA GLN A 30 -3.86 -9.39 -6.24
C GLN A 30 -4.37 -8.00 -6.62
N ASP A 31 -4.02 -7.57 -7.82
CA ASP A 31 -4.37 -6.26 -8.39
C ASP A 31 -5.81 -5.85 -8.05
N ARG A 32 -5.95 -4.63 -7.53
CA ARG A 32 -7.22 -3.96 -7.16
C ARG A 32 -8.15 -4.74 -6.24
N ALA A 33 -7.66 -5.76 -5.53
CA ALA A 33 -8.47 -6.64 -4.67
C ALA A 33 -9.42 -5.90 -3.70
N PHE A 34 -9.01 -4.76 -3.13
CA PHE A 34 -9.82 -3.93 -2.23
C PHE A 34 -10.02 -2.50 -2.75
N SER A 35 -9.81 -2.27 -4.05
CA SER A 35 -9.92 -0.94 -4.64
C SER A 35 -11.33 -0.38 -4.44
N GLY A 36 -11.45 0.89 -4.08
CA GLY A 36 -12.73 1.58 -3.86
C GLY A 36 -13.50 1.13 -2.61
N CYS A 37 -12.89 0.40 -1.68
CA CYS A 37 -13.50 0.08 -0.37
C CYS A 37 -13.57 1.32 0.54
N LYS A 38 -14.45 2.27 0.21
CA LYS A 38 -14.50 3.59 0.87
C LYS A 38 -14.76 3.57 2.37
N SER A 39 -15.37 2.51 2.91
CA SER A 39 -15.63 2.37 4.34
C SER A 39 -14.56 1.59 5.10
N LEU A 40 -13.55 1.02 4.41
CA LEU A 40 -12.52 0.21 5.05
C LEU A 40 -11.64 1.11 5.91
N ARG A 41 -11.67 0.90 7.24
CA ARG A 41 -10.97 1.79 8.19
C ARG A 41 -9.61 1.29 8.58
N SER A 42 -9.50 -0.03 8.73
CA SER A 42 -8.28 -0.68 9.16
C SER A 42 -8.10 -2.02 8.46
N ILE A 43 -6.84 -2.38 8.22
CA ILE A 43 -6.49 -3.72 7.75
C ILE A 43 -5.21 -4.23 8.40
N ASN A 44 -5.25 -5.48 8.85
CA ASN A 44 -4.11 -6.14 9.46
C ASN A 44 -3.66 -7.31 8.58
N LEU A 45 -2.44 -7.22 8.06
CA LEU A 45 -1.82 -8.12 7.09
C LEU A 45 -0.54 -8.77 7.67
N PRO A 46 -0.65 -9.60 8.72
CA PRO A 46 0.51 -10.13 9.45
C PRO A 46 1.34 -11.14 8.63
N SER A 47 0.76 -11.73 7.59
CA SER A 47 1.42 -12.74 6.75
C SER A 47 1.60 -12.32 5.29
N ALA A 48 1.22 -11.09 4.94
CA ALA A 48 1.27 -10.63 3.55
C ALA A 48 2.73 -10.54 3.09
N LYS A 49 2.97 -11.08 1.90
CA LYS A 49 4.26 -11.05 1.19
C LYS A 49 4.17 -10.11 0.00
N ILE A 50 3.07 -10.16 -0.74
CA ILE A 50 2.91 -9.39 -1.97
C ILE A 50 1.60 -8.60 -1.90
N VAL A 51 1.72 -7.29 -2.07
CA VAL A 51 0.61 -6.37 -2.32
C VAL A 51 0.78 -5.85 -3.75
N GLU A 52 -0.07 -6.31 -4.66
CA GLU A 52 0.00 -5.94 -6.07
C GLU A 52 -0.57 -4.53 -6.33
N ASN A 53 -0.80 -4.17 -7.60
CA ASN A 53 -1.11 -2.80 -7.99
C ASN A 53 -2.50 -2.36 -7.53
N GLY A 54 -2.60 -1.15 -6.99
CA GLY A 54 -3.89 -0.53 -6.67
C GLY A 54 -4.73 -1.28 -5.63
N VAL A 55 -4.14 -2.19 -4.84
CA VAL A 55 -4.88 -3.07 -3.93
C VAL A 55 -5.83 -2.30 -3.01
N PHE A 56 -5.39 -1.19 -2.42
CA PHE A 56 -6.19 -0.32 -1.56
C PHE A 56 -6.46 1.06 -2.21
N GLU A 57 -6.35 1.16 -3.53
CA GLU A 57 -6.62 2.41 -4.24
C GLU A 57 -8.04 2.90 -3.93
N GLY A 58 -8.19 4.17 -3.54
CA GLY A 58 -9.50 4.76 -3.24
C GLY A 58 -10.15 4.25 -1.95
N CYS A 59 -9.40 3.62 -1.04
CA CYS A 59 -9.87 3.33 0.31
C CYS A 59 -9.88 4.61 1.16
N GLU A 60 -10.84 5.50 0.90
CA GLU A 60 -10.87 6.87 1.43
C GLU A 60 -10.87 6.95 2.96
N ALA A 61 -11.50 5.98 3.65
CA ALA A 61 -11.56 5.92 5.12
C ALA A 61 -10.41 5.15 5.78
N LEU A 62 -9.44 4.64 5.01
CA LEU A 62 -8.35 3.81 5.53
C LEU A 62 -7.40 4.64 6.37
N THR A 63 -7.33 4.33 7.67
CA THR A 63 -6.54 5.08 8.66
C THR A 63 -5.36 4.29 9.20
N ASP A 64 -5.48 2.95 9.23
CA ASP A 64 -4.49 2.07 9.86
C ASP A 64 -4.24 0.84 8.98
N VAL A 65 -2.98 0.63 8.63
CA VAL A 65 -2.51 -0.52 7.87
C VAL A 65 -1.34 -1.13 8.62
N LYS A 66 -1.47 -2.40 8.99
CA LYS A 66 -0.44 -3.15 9.71
C LYS A 66 0.11 -4.27 8.82
N PHE A 67 1.42 -4.30 8.64
CA PHE A 67 2.12 -5.36 7.93
C PHE A 67 2.93 -6.24 8.90
N GLY A 68 3.10 -7.50 8.53
CA GLY A 68 4.09 -8.38 9.16
C GLY A 68 5.49 -8.17 8.59
N SER A 69 6.50 -8.74 9.26
CA SER A 69 7.92 -8.67 8.85
C SER A 69 8.26 -9.40 7.55
N LYS A 70 7.31 -10.17 6.99
CA LYS A 70 7.49 -11.02 5.79
C LYS A 70 7.08 -10.34 4.49
N LEU A 71 6.74 -9.05 4.53
CA LEU A 71 6.38 -8.31 3.33
C LEU A 71 7.60 -8.21 2.41
N ASP A 72 7.41 -8.63 1.16
CA ASP A 72 8.46 -8.72 0.14
C ASP A 72 8.31 -7.65 -0.94
N ARG A 73 7.07 -7.27 -1.29
CA ARG A 73 6.79 -6.28 -2.36
C ARG A 73 5.48 -5.53 -2.15
N ILE A 74 5.53 -4.20 -2.37
CA ILE A 74 4.36 -3.35 -2.56
C ILE A 74 4.46 -2.71 -3.94
N GLU A 75 3.44 -2.93 -4.77
CA GLU A 75 3.43 -2.42 -6.14
C GLU A 75 2.76 -1.04 -6.27
N ARG A 76 2.62 -0.58 -7.51
CA ARG A 76 2.27 0.79 -7.84
C ARG A 76 0.87 1.13 -7.33
N VAL A 77 0.67 2.39 -6.93
CA VAL A 77 -0.63 2.95 -6.50
C VAL A 77 -1.38 2.13 -5.44
N ALA A 78 -0.71 1.23 -4.73
CA ALA A 78 -1.34 0.31 -3.78
C ALA A 78 -2.15 1.04 -2.69
N PHE A 79 -1.77 2.27 -2.34
CA PHE A 79 -2.47 3.12 -1.38
C PHE A 79 -2.91 4.46 -1.98
N ALA A 80 -3.02 4.57 -3.31
CA ALA A 80 -3.42 5.83 -3.93
C ALA A 80 -4.83 6.25 -3.45
N ASN A 81 -5.07 7.56 -3.31
CA ASN A 81 -6.36 8.13 -2.87
C ASN A 81 -6.82 7.66 -1.47
N CYS A 82 -5.91 7.19 -0.60
CA CYS A 82 -6.23 6.90 0.80
C CYS A 82 -6.22 8.21 1.61
N TYR A 83 -7.27 9.01 1.49
CA TYR A 83 -7.33 10.36 2.06
C TYR A 83 -7.25 10.39 3.59
N ALA A 84 -7.72 9.37 4.31
CA ALA A 84 -7.67 9.31 5.77
C ALA A 84 -6.36 8.73 6.33
N LEU A 85 -5.44 8.25 5.49
CA LEU A 85 -4.22 7.58 5.95
C LEU A 85 -3.21 8.61 6.44
N GLU A 86 -2.98 8.67 7.75
CA GLU A 86 -2.05 9.65 8.35
C GLU A 86 -0.65 9.09 8.56
N ARG A 87 -0.57 7.81 8.90
CA ARG A 87 0.67 7.09 9.21
C ARG A 87 0.57 5.66 8.70
N ILE A 88 1.68 5.16 8.16
CA ILE A 88 1.82 3.75 7.80
C ILE A 88 3.22 3.26 8.17
N THR A 89 3.30 2.04 8.69
CA THR A 89 4.59 1.39 9.01
C THR A 89 4.85 0.30 8.00
N ILE A 90 5.95 0.42 7.25
CA ILE A 90 6.34 -0.51 6.20
C ILE A 90 7.66 -1.19 6.60
N PRO A 91 7.74 -2.53 6.60
CA PRO A 91 9.00 -3.22 6.82
C PRO A 91 9.94 -3.05 5.62
N LEU A 92 11.11 -2.45 5.79
CA LEU A 92 12.08 -2.26 4.72
C LEU A 92 12.72 -3.59 4.31
N LYS A 93 12.73 -3.81 2.99
CA LYS A 93 13.52 -4.82 2.30
C LYS A 93 13.99 -4.22 0.97
N ASP A 94 15.22 -4.55 0.58
CA ASP A 94 15.84 -4.02 -0.64
C ASP A 94 14.94 -4.28 -1.87
N GLY A 95 14.68 -3.23 -2.66
CA GLY A 95 13.84 -3.30 -3.86
C GLY A 95 12.32 -3.45 -3.63
N MET A 96 11.83 -3.28 -2.40
CA MET A 96 10.41 -3.53 -2.06
C MET A 96 9.44 -2.44 -2.54
N ILE A 97 9.90 -1.19 -2.63
CA ILE A 97 9.08 -0.02 -2.96
C ILE A 97 9.31 0.33 -4.44
N SER A 98 8.31 0.04 -5.29
CA SER A 98 8.32 0.49 -6.68
C SER A 98 8.14 2.01 -6.74
N ARG A 99 9.05 2.70 -7.44
CA ARG A 99 9.19 4.17 -7.43
C ARG A 99 7.89 4.95 -7.70
N ASP A 100 7.73 6.01 -6.90
CA ASP A 100 7.07 7.30 -7.15
C ASP A 100 5.53 7.43 -7.13
N THR A 101 4.73 6.38 -6.86
CA THR A 101 3.24 6.54 -6.88
C THR A 101 2.43 5.71 -5.89
N ILE A 102 3.07 5.01 -4.94
CA ILE A 102 2.36 4.13 -3.99
C ILE A 102 1.33 4.89 -3.16
N PHE A 103 1.68 6.11 -2.72
CA PHE A 103 0.85 6.99 -1.90
C PHE A 103 0.33 8.21 -2.67
N SER A 104 0.09 8.05 -3.97
CA SER A 104 -0.42 9.14 -4.80
C SER A 104 -1.72 9.71 -4.23
N ALA A 105 -1.82 11.03 -4.13
CA ALA A 105 -2.97 11.75 -3.59
C ALA A 105 -3.40 11.37 -2.16
N CYS A 106 -2.49 10.82 -1.33
CA CYS A 106 -2.73 10.63 0.11
C CYS A 106 -2.61 11.96 0.87
N ALA A 107 -3.65 12.80 0.79
CA ALA A 107 -3.62 14.18 1.27
C ALA A 107 -3.24 14.35 2.77
N ASN A 108 -3.55 13.38 3.62
CA ASN A 108 -3.27 13.45 5.06
C ASN A 108 -2.04 12.63 5.51
N LEU A 109 -1.33 11.97 4.59
CA LEU A 109 -0.17 11.14 4.95
C LEU A 109 0.99 12.03 5.37
N LYS A 110 1.27 12.04 6.67
CA LYS A 110 2.32 12.88 7.29
C LYS A 110 3.59 12.09 7.56
N HIS A 111 3.46 10.80 7.85
CA HIS A 111 4.57 9.97 8.28
C HIS A 111 4.51 8.57 7.66
N VAL A 112 5.62 8.13 7.09
CA VAL A 112 5.85 6.75 6.70
C VAL A 112 6.98 6.23 7.58
N ASP A 113 6.67 5.31 8.48
CA ASP A 113 7.67 4.67 9.34
C ASP A 113 8.21 3.43 8.65
N LEU A 114 9.53 3.28 8.72
CA LEU A 114 10.24 2.19 8.07
C LEU A 114 10.92 1.34 9.13
N VAL A 115 10.63 0.05 9.18
CA VAL A 115 11.23 -0.87 10.16
C VAL A 115 12.06 -1.93 9.43
N GLU A 116 13.30 -2.20 9.86
CA GLU A 116 14.08 -3.28 9.25
C GLU A 116 13.26 -4.60 9.36
N GLY A 117 12.88 -5.18 8.23
CA GLY A 117 12.38 -6.56 8.20
C GLY A 117 13.48 -7.50 8.69
N GLU A 118 13.14 -8.73 9.12
CA GLU A 118 14.14 -9.70 9.61
C GLU A 118 15.26 -9.86 8.57
N LEU A 119 16.39 -9.16 8.80
CA LEU A 119 17.56 -9.25 7.95
C LEU A 119 18.07 -10.68 8.07
N HIS A 120 18.12 -11.38 6.94
CA HIS A 120 18.73 -12.70 6.85
C HIS A 120 20.15 -12.62 7.45
N GLU A 121 20.38 -13.40 8.50
CA GLU A 121 21.39 -13.24 9.57
C GLU A 121 22.89 -13.23 9.16
N THR A 122 23.24 -13.13 7.87
CA THR A 122 24.58 -13.48 7.39
C THR A 122 25.49 -12.35 6.90
N VAL A 123 25.05 -11.09 6.92
CA VAL A 123 25.91 -9.93 6.49
C VAL A 123 26.04 -8.84 7.59
N ALA A 124 25.43 -9.05 8.76
CA ALA A 124 25.11 -8.00 9.71
C ALA A 124 26.27 -7.37 10.52
N ALA A 125 27.47 -7.95 10.61
CA ALA A 125 28.39 -7.49 11.66
C ALA A 125 29.29 -6.28 11.30
N LEU A 126 29.59 -6.00 10.02
CA LEU A 126 30.69 -5.06 9.70
C LEU A 126 30.43 -4.02 8.60
N GLN A 127 29.34 -4.11 7.84
CA GLN A 127 28.98 -3.09 6.82
C GLN A 127 27.63 -2.42 7.07
N LEU A 128 26.92 -2.80 8.15
CA LEU A 128 25.57 -2.32 8.41
C LEU A 128 25.49 -0.82 8.62
N GLN A 129 26.46 -0.14 9.24
CA GLN A 129 26.26 1.29 9.51
C GLN A 129 26.40 2.18 8.27
N GLU A 130 27.37 1.92 7.39
CA GLU A 130 27.55 2.70 6.16
C GLU A 130 26.49 2.34 5.11
N TRP A 131 26.19 1.04 4.94
CA TRP A 131 25.12 0.61 4.02
C TRP A 131 23.72 0.98 4.52
N ARG A 132 23.44 0.91 5.84
CA ARG A 132 22.18 1.43 6.41
C ARG A 132 22.04 2.92 6.15
N ASN A 133 23.11 3.71 6.32
CA ASN A 133 23.04 5.14 6.09
C ASN A 133 22.83 5.45 4.61
N ASP A 134 23.50 4.75 3.69
CA ASP A 134 23.34 4.99 2.25
C ASP A 134 21.99 4.49 1.71
N ILE A 135 21.53 3.30 2.10
CA ILE A 135 20.20 2.80 1.70
C ILE A 135 19.10 3.58 2.39
N MET A 136 19.17 3.84 3.70
CA MET A 136 18.17 4.70 4.32
C MET A 136 18.22 6.08 3.70
N ASN A 137 19.37 6.67 3.38
CA ASN A 137 19.38 7.97 2.71
C ASN A 137 18.82 7.90 1.29
N VAL A 138 19.11 6.87 0.51
CA VAL A 138 18.59 6.71 -0.87
C VAL A 138 17.09 6.43 -0.86
N GLU A 139 16.62 5.54 0.01
CA GLU A 139 15.21 5.19 0.17
C GLU A 139 14.44 6.32 0.84
N ILE A 140 14.93 6.94 1.93
CA ILE A 140 14.32 8.13 2.55
C ILE A 140 14.32 9.31 1.58
N ASN A 141 15.37 9.54 0.78
CA ASN A 141 15.35 10.59 -0.23
C ASN A 141 14.35 10.27 -1.35
N SER A 142 14.21 9.00 -1.75
CA SER A 142 13.17 8.56 -2.68
C SER A 142 11.78 8.67 -2.04
N ILE A 143 11.64 8.44 -0.74
CA ILE A 143 10.38 8.51 0.02
C ILE A 143 9.98 9.95 0.33
N ASN A 144 10.92 10.86 0.60
CA ASN A 144 10.66 12.28 0.67
C ASN A 144 10.19 12.85 -0.67
N GLN A 145 10.45 12.15 -1.78
CA GLN A 145 9.84 12.42 -3.09
C GLN A 145 8.49 11.70 -3.30
N ILE A 146 8.17 10.67 -2.50
CA ILE A 146 6.90 9.90 -2.55
C ILE A 146 5.85 10.45 -1.58
N LEU A 147 6.27 11.05 -0.44
CA LEU A 147 5.38 11.84 0.40
C LEU A 147 4.73 12.90 -0.50
N PRO A 148 3.42 13.16 -0.38
CA PRO A 148 2.79 14.22 -1.14
C PRO A 148 3.60 15.49 -0.88
N THR A 149 4.20 16.06 -1.93
CA THR A 149 4.64 17.44 -1.85
C THR A 149 3.41 18.21 -1.38
N VAL A 150 3.52 18.98 -0.30
CA VAL A 150 2.49 19.91 0.15
C VAL A 150 2.31 20.98 -0.93
N ASP A 151 1.72 20.59 -2.06
CA ASP A 151 1.17 21.51 -3.04
C ASP A 151 -0.25 21.79 -2.56
N ALA A 152 -0.32 22.85 -1.76
CA ALA A 152 -1.56 23.52 -1.49
C ALA A 152 -2.15 23.99 -2.83
N GLY A 153 -3.11 23.23 -3.36
CA GLY A 153 -4.02 23.70 -4.39
C GLY A 153 -3.66 23.32 -5.82
N SER A 154 -4.34 22.32 -6.34
CA SER A 154 -5.06 22.44 -7.61
C SER A 154 -6.03 21.27 -7.73
N GLY A 155 -7.28 21.61 -8.08
CA GLY A 155 -8.41 20.69 -8.08
C GLY A 155 -8.16 19.45 -8.93
N TRP A 156 -8.55 18.31 -8.38
CA TRP A 156 -8.95 17.20 -9.22
C TRP A 156 -10.38 17.50 -9.64
N ASP A 157 -10.51 18.10 -10.82
CA ASP A 157 -11.72 17.98 -11.62
C ASP A 157 -12.00 16.49 -11.78
N GLY A 158 -13.17 16.07 -11.31
CA GLY A 158 -13.59 14.69 -11.38
C GLY A 158 -13.65 14.23 -12.82
N ASP A 159 -12.71 13.38 -13.22
CA ASP A 159 -12.90 12.51 -14.35
C ASP A 159 -13.53 11.23 -13.80
N ALA A 160 -14.86 11.28 -13.64
CA ALA A 160 -15.67 10.09 -13.54
C ALA A 160 -15.55 9.38 -14.89
N GLY A 161 -14.60 8.45 -14.98
CA GLY A 161 -14.41 7.61 -16.15
C GLY A 161 -15.73 6.97 -16.54
N GLU A 162 -16.24 7.36 -17.71
CA GLU A 162 -17.19 6.59 -18.50
C GLU A 162 -16.69 5.15 -18.58
N PHE A 163 -17.32 4.26 -17.83
CA PHE A 163 -17.35 2.85 -18.22
C PHE A 163 -18.40 2.73 -19.32
N ASP A 164 -17.88 2.75 -20.54
CA ASP A 164 -18.52 2.32 -21.77
C ASP A 164 -19.01 0.86 -21.61
N GLU A 165 -20.29 0.67 -21.29
CA GLU A 165 -20.98 -0.61 -21.52
C GLU A 165 -21.67 -0.59 -22.89
N GLY A 166 -20.84 -0.58 -23.93
CA GLY A 166 -21.25 -1.02 -25.26
C GLY A 166 -21.11 -2.54 -25.42
N GLY A 167 -22.22 -3.31 -25.40
CA GLY A 167 -22.32 -4.52 -26.22
C GLY A 167 -23.00 -5.79 -25.67
N LYS A 168 -24.33 -5.86 -25.89
CA LYS A 168 -25.16 -7.03 -26.29
C LYS A 168 -25.10 -8.37 -25.51
N ALA A 169 -26.26 -8.81 -25.00
CA ALA A 169 -27.00 -9.99 -25.51
C ALA A 169 -28.25 -10.33 -24.66
N GLN A 170 -29.46 -10.09 -25.19
CA GLN A 170 -30.52 -11.08 -25.46
C GLN A 170 -31.71 -10.39 -26.15
#